data_AF-A0AAN7D7K7-F1
#
_entry.id   AF-A0AAN7D7K7-F1
#
_cell.length_a   1.000
_cell.length_b   1.000
_cell.length_c   1.000
_cell.angle_alpha   90.00
_cell.angle_beta   90.00
_cell.angle_gamma   90.00
#
_symmetry.space_group_name_H-M   'P 1'
#
loop_
_entity.id
_entity.type
_entity.pdbx_description
1 polymer ?
#
loop_
_entity_poly.entity_id
_entity_poly.type
_entity_poly.pdbx_seq_one_letter_code
_entity_poly.pdbx_strand_id
1 'polypeptide(L)'
;MEGLQDKLSNFDYWTSIVPSAYDITAYDLSSCKARITNKQTCHKCLSNDISLLIKTFPDDKDKTKSLKRMEKKLKNIGNDKINKEFWKTTAAKLYSEHLKREAIQAETENTTRKVINKTAVDVFGLARNPDVGSKRKLEQSHRDEDQLPKRSTRSKAKLDEMEEADNIKIGDGPSVGTIIKREAIKLFKKGTPTDSRKYKIMTNGLSSILDVADITETSQKALFDHSVWCKLESMYTQKYSVSLIEVPGIVLSTWRIVCALIKKSRDTEAGLKYLYQIYPKHMKKPYFYLLKICEHMLELVDARADMLLGKNDYSENDYLSFIWSRFFNLLFPSKEKIKIKTGETTSDYTAWNKSQLYTGSSNIVGFKIDIRFLVKHSNIDIDLCAAELARNDGDEKIIDDEGKLNREAKDILDNLVTIIPQSKSTVSSGWTFQIGGSSCFVSSIHLDANGLYVVVPQYQFVLPASLSELDLFPDILAKLLTFRQSMYSIADVVQETLNQKHSVGTALGRAGTNEEIDPRICWIRDSYYTPPRNTAPIMPTCIFGVAPPPSSILDRLLSVSYEERKANDSTYKGCKFDENGWTFYQGHWYNSITEERVTSSPYNDSDNESEFNIDESNVDKSKSSIIDSASD
;
A
#
# COMPACT_ATOMS: atom_id res chain seq x y z
N MET A 1 10.05 5.85 31.46
CA MET A 1 9.72 4.76 30.50
C MET A 1 8.23 4.45 30.57
N GLU A 2 7.65 4.43 31.77
CA GLU A 2 6.20 4.56 31.99
C GLU A 2 5.64 5.72 31.14
N GLY A 3 4.64 5.46 30.29
CA GLY A 3 4.12 6.39 29.28
C GLY A 3 4.62 6.18 27.85
N LEU A 4 5.55 5.24 27.62
CA LEU A 4 5.98 4.81 26.28
C LEU A 4 5.48 3.40 25.89
N GLN A 5 4.69 2.74 26.75
CA GLN A 5 4.26 1.35 26.55
C GLN A 5 3.53 1.15 25.22
N ASP A 6 2.60 2.03 24.89
CA ASP A 6 1.82 1.93 23.65
C ASP A 6 2.52 2.57 22.45
N LYS A 7 3.69 3.20 22.66
CA LYS A 7 4.41 3.95 21.63
C LYS A 7 5.63 3.21 21.09
N LEU A 8 6.18 2.28 21.86
CA LEU A 8 7.33 1.48 21.47
C LEU A 8 6.85 0.17 20.86
N SER A 9 7.37 -0.15 19.68
CA SER A 9 7.03 -1.37 18.95
C SER A 9 7.42 -2.63 19.73
N ASN A 10 8.44 -2.53 20.59
CA ASN A 10 8.88 -3.60 21.48
C ASN A 10 9.22 -3.04 22.88
N PHE A 11 8.20 -2.59 23.62
CA PHE A 11 8.37 -2.02 24.95
C PHE A 11 9.15 -2.92 25.90
N ASP A 12 8.82 -4.22 25.93
CA ASP A 12 9.42 -5.22 26.82
C ASP A 12 10.94 -5.33 26.64
N TYR A 13 11.42 -5.28 25.39
CA TYR A 13 12.87 -5.27 25.13
C TYR A 13 13.55 -4.04 25.77
N TRP A 14 12.97 -2.86 25.62
CA TRP A 14 13.58 -1.62 26.07
C TRP A 14 13.59 -1.45 27.59
N THR A 15 12.64 -2.09 28.29
CA THR A 15 12.53 -2.05 29.75
C THR A 15 13.28 -3.20 30.43
N SER A 16 13.46 -4.34 29.75
CA SER A 16 14.14 -5.51 30.31
C SER A 16 15.67 -5.45 30.24
N ILE A 17 16.24 -4.51 29.49
CA ILE A 17 17.68 -4.45 29.23
C ILE A 17 18.24 -3.06 29.57
N VAL A 18 19.40 -3.04 30.23
CA VAL A 18 20.12 -1.79 30.53
C VAL A 18 20.70 -1.17 29.25
N PRO A 19 20.79 0.17 29.13
CA PRO A 19 21.20 0.83 27.88
C PRO A 19 22.56 0.41 27.31
N SER A 20 23.50 -0.01 28.14
CA SER A 20 24.82 -0.51 27.71
C SER A 20 24.74 -1.86 26.98
N ALA A 21 23.66 -2.61 27.18
CA ALA A 21 23.44 -3.94 26.61
C ALA A 21 22.48 -3.93 25.41
N TYR A 22 22.06 -2.77 24.91
CA TYR A 22 21.21 -2.70 23.73
C TYR A 22 21.91 -3.29 22.49
N ASP A 23 21.25 -4.26 21.85
CA ASP A 23 21.72 -4.99 20.69
C ASP A 23 20.61 -5.25 19.66
N ILE A 24 20.94 -5.14 18.37
CA ILE A 24 19.95 -5.26 17.29
C ILE A 24 19.41 -6.70 17.20
N THR A 25 20.27 -7.70 17.39
CA THR A 25 19.85 -9.11 17.32
C THR A 25 19.01 -9.48 18.52
N ALA A 26 19.30 -8.93 19.70
CA ALA A 26 18.46 -9.11 20.88
C ALA A 26 17.07 -8.45 20.70
N TYR A 27 17.00 -7.27 20.07
CA TYR A 27 15.72 -6.65 19.70
C TYR A 27 14.96 -7.53 18.71
N ASP A 28 15.60 -7.95 17.62
CA ASP A 28 15.00 -8.80 16.60
C ASP A 28 14.47 -10.12 17.19
N LEU A 29 15.23 -10.73 18.11
CA LEU A 29 14.83 -11.93 18.84
C LEU A 29 13.61 -11.67 19.73
N SER A 30 13.59 -10.56 20.47
CA SER A 30 12.44 -10.18 21.29
C SER A 30 11.21 -9.96 20.42
N SER A 31 11.37 -9.23 19.32
CA SER A 31 10.28 -8.93 18.38
C SER A 31 9.73 -10.21 17.77
N CYS A 32 10.59 -11.13 17.29
CA CYS A 32 10.17 -12.43 16.76
C CYS A 32 9.51 -13.35 17.80
N LYS A 33 9.81 -13.18 19.09
CA LYS A 33 9.18 -13.94 20.18
C LYS A 33 7.80 -13.38 20.52
N ALA A 34 7.66 -12.07 20.52
CA ALA A 34 6.41 -11.39 20.86
C ALA A 34 5.40 -11.49 19.71
N ARG A 35 5.86 -11.33 18.48
CA ARG A 35 5.05 -11.35 17.26
C ARG A 35 5.84 -11.94 16.11
N ILE A 36 5.11 -12.43 15.12
CA ILE A 36 5.70 -12.89 13.87
C ILE A 36 5.95 -11.66 12.99
N THR A 37 7.21 -11.30 12.76
CA THR A 37 7.54 -10.09 11.98
C THR A 37 8.83 -10.30 11.19
N ASN A 38 8.77 -9.98 9.88
CA ASN A 38 9.91 -10.12 8.98
C ASN A 38 11.05 -9.17 9.35
N LYS A 39 12.23 -9.42 8.76
CA LYS A 39 13.44 -8.64 9.05
C LYS A 39 13.25 -7.15 8.81
N GLN A 40 12.61 -6.80 7.70
CA GLN A 40 12.39 -5.41 7.30
C GLN A 40 11.50 -4.69 8.31
N THR A 41 10.39 -5.32 8.70
CA THR A 41 9.46 -4.82 9.73
C THR A 41 10.16 -4.66 11.07
N CYS A 42 10.91 -5.67 11.55
CA CYS A 42 11.69 -5.58 12.79
C CYS A 42 12.66 -4.39 12.77
N HIS A 43 13.43 -4.24 11.69
CA HIS A 43 14.44 -3.18 11.58
C HIS A 43 13.81 -1.79 11.47
N LYS A 44 12.65 -1.68 10.82
CA LYS A 44 11.88 -0.45 10.75
C LYS A 44 11.32 -0.07 12.13
N CYS A 45 10.69 -1.01 12.83
CA CYS A 45 10.22 -0.85 14.21
C CYS A 45 11.36 -0.40 15.13
N LEU A 46 12.52 -1.06 15.04
CA LEU A 46 13.71 -0.66 15.79
C LEU A 46 14.17 0.76 15.49
N SER A 47 14.21 1.15 14.21
CA SER A 47 14.60 2.51 13.81
C SER A 47 13.64 3.57 14.37
N ASN A 48 12.33 3.29 14.36
CA ASN A 48 11.30 4.16 14.90
C ASN A 48 11.44 4.29 16.43
N ASP A 49 11.60 3.16 17.13
CA ASP A 49 11.79 3.10 18.57
C ASP A 49 13.06 3.88 19.00
N ILE A 50 14.19 3.68 18.30
CA ILE A 50 15.45 4.42 18.57
C ILE A 50 15.23 5.92 18.43
N SER A 51 14.55 6.35 17.36
CA SER A 51 14.29 7.77 17.10
C SER A 51 13.41 8.40 18.17
N LEU A 52 12.37 7.68 18.61
CA LEU A 52 11.48 8.11 19.69
C LEU A 52 12.24 8.21 21.02
N LEU A 53 13.04 7.20 21.36
CA LEU A 53 13.81 7.17 22.60
C LEU A 53 14.87 8.28 22.67
N ILE A 54 15.58 8.57 21.57
CA ILE A 54 16.53 9.68 21.51
C ILE A 54 15.84 11.02 21.76
N LYS A 55 14.65 11.22 21.17
CA LYS A 55 13.86 12.45 21.38
C LYS A 55 13.32 12.56 22.80
N THR A 56 12.95 11.44 23.42
CA THR A 56 12.30 11.42 24.74
C THR A 56 13.31 11.60 25.88
N PHE A 57 14.56 11.15 25.71
CA PHE A 57 15.59 11.20 26.76
C PHE A 57 16.83 12.00 26.33
N PRO A 58 16.70 13.28 25.95
CA PRO A 58 17.83 14.06 25.44
C PRO A 58 18.94 14.27 26.48
N ASP A 59 18.58 14.28 27.78
CA ASP A 59 19.51 14.56 28.87
C ASP A 59 20.23 13.31 29.41
N ASP A 60 19.73 12.11 29.10
CA ASP A 60 20.39 10.84 29.44
C ASP A 60 21.50 10.56 28.41
N LYS A 61 22.70 11.08 28.71
CA LYS A 61 23.86 11.00 27.80
C LYS A 61 24.25 9.57 27.49
N ASP A 62 24.20 8.66 28.47
CA ASP A 62 24.62 7.28 28.29
C ASP A 62 23.62 6.51 27.42
N LYS A 63 22.32 6.67 27.70
CA LYS A 63 21.25 6.07 26.88
C LYS A 63 21.25 6.63 25.46
N THR A 64 21.35 7.94 25.30
CA THR A 64 21.42 8.58 23.97
C THR A 64 22.65 8.13 23.19
N LYS A 65 23.81 7.98 23.83
CA LYS A 65 25.04 7.46 23.21
C LYS A 65 24.86 6.02 22.74
N SER A 66 24.26 5.16 23.55
CA SER A 66 23.94 3.78 23.16
C SER A 66 22.96 3.71 21.99
N LEU A 67 21.90 4.52 22.01
CA LEU A 67 20.90 4.56 20.94
C LEU A 67 21.50 5.06 19.61
N LYS A 68 22.31 6.12 19.63
CA LYS A 68 23.05 6.58 18.43
C LYS A 68 24.03 5.53 17.90
N ARG A 69 24.65 4.75 18.79
CA ARG A 69 25.51 3.62 18.40
C ARG A 69 24.68 2.52 17.71
N MET A 70 23.51 2.18 18.25
CA MET A 70 22.59 1.24 17.60
C MET A 70 22.11 1.76 16.24
N GLU A 71 21.74 3.03 16.13
CA GLU A 71 21.32 3.64 14.88
C GLU A 71 22.42 3.52 13.82
N LYS A 72 23.68 3.81 14.20
CA LYS A 72 24.84 3.62 13.32
C LYS A 72 25.07 2.15 12.95
N LYS A 73 24.90 1.23 13.89
CA LYS A 73 24.99 -0.22 13.62
C LYS A 73 23.88 -0.66 12.66
N LEU A 74 22.65 -0.18 12.84
CA LEU A 74 21.49 -0.53 12.01
C LEU A 74 21.69 -0.08 10.56
N LYS A 75 22.24 1.13 10.37
CA LYS A 75 22.67 1.62 9.03
C LYS A 75 23.74 0.73 8.37
N ASN A 76 24.50 -0.02 9.16
CA ASN A 76 25.55 -0.94 8.70
C ASN A 76 25.19 -2.43 8.92
N ILE A 77 23.91 -2.75 9.17
CA ILE A 77 23.52 -4.10 9.60
C ILE A 77 23.78 -5.16 8.54
N GLY A 78 23.85 -4.75 7.27
CA GLY A 78 24.26 -5.61 6.16
C GLY A 78 25.66 -6.22 6.31
N ASN A 79 26.49 -5.77 7.26
CA ASN A 79 27.80 -6.33 7.57
C ASN A 79 27.84 -7.13 8.90
N ASP A 80 26.74 -7.14 9.66
CA ASP A 80 26.68 -7.82 10.95
C ASP A 80 26.49 -9.35 10.76
N LYS A 81 27.55 -10.12 11.00
CA LYS A 81 27.54 -11.58 10.83
C LYS A 81 26.55 -12.27 11.80
N ILE A 82 26.41 -11.75 13.02
CA ILE A 82 25.57 -12.36 14.05
C ILE A 82 24.10 -12.18 13.68
N ASN A 83 23.72 -10.95 13.30
CA ASN A 83 22.34 -10.66 12.90
C ASN A 83 21.93 -11.44 11.64
N LYS A 84 22.85 -11.57 10.66
CA LYS A 84 22.62 -12.41 9.47
C LYS A 84 22.34 -13.86 9.84
N GLU A 85 23.17 -14.44 10.70
CA GLU A 85 23.01 -15.84 11.09
C GLU A 85 21.72 -16.05 11.89
N PHE A 86 21.35 -15.08 12.74
CA PHE A 86 20.06 -15.07 13.43
C PHE A 86 18.89 -15.14 12.44
N TRP A 87 18.82 -14.24 11.45
CA TRP A 87 17.71 -14.23 10.48
C TRP A 87 17.70 -15.47 9.59
N LYS A 88 18.87 -15.99 9.23
CA LYS A 88 19.01 -17.21 8.44
C LYS A 88 18.56 -18.47 9.17
N THR A 89 18.81 -18.56 10.48
CA THR A 89 18.62 -19.80 11.24
C THR A 89 17.61 -19.66 12.37
N THR A 90 17.90 -18.85 13.37
CA THR A 90 17.09 -18.71 14.59
C THR A 90 15.73 -18.13 14.30
N ALA A 91 15.63 -17.04 13.53
CA ALA A 91 14.36 -16.46 13.15
C ALA A 91 13.51 -17.50 12.42
N ALA A 92 14.05 -18.15 11.38
CA ALA A 92 13.36 -19.20 10.63
C ALA A 92 12.85 -20.36 11.54
N LYS A 93 13.60 -20.73 12.59
CA LYS A 93 13.14 -21.70 13.59
C LYS A 93 12.01 -21.15 14.44
N LEU A 94 12.14 -19.93 14.97
CA LEU A 94 11.09 -19.25 15.74
C LEU A 94 9.79 -19.11 14.94
N TYR A 95 9.91 -18.77 13.65
CA TYR A 95 8.80 -18.79 12.69
C TYR A 95 8.13 -20.16 12.63
N SER A 96 8.92 -21.21 12.40
CA SER A 96 8.38 -22.58 12.34
C SER A 96 7.77 -23.03 13.66
N GLU A 97 8.25 -22.54 14.81
CA GLU A 97 7.69 -22.86 16.13
C GLU A 97 6.40 -22.09 16.41
N HIS A 98 6.32 -20.82 16.03
CA HIS A 98 5.09 -20.03 16.11
C HIS A 98 3.99 -20.64 15.25
N LEU A 99 4.30 -20.98 13.99
CA LEU A 99 3.39 -21.69 13.09
C LEU A 99 2.83 -22.99 13.72
N LYS A 100 3.70 -23.75 14.41
CA LYS A 100 3.27 -24.96 15.12
C LYS A 100 2.39 -24.65 16.33
N ARG A 101 2.71 -23.62 17.11
CA ARG A 101 1.90 -23.22 18.28
C ARG A 101 0.51 -22.78 17.85
N GLU A 102 0.41 -21.97 16.80
CA GLU A 102 -0.88 -21.52 16.26
C GLU A 102 -1.69 -22.69 15.69
N ALA A 103 -1.05 -23.63 14.98
CA ALA A 103 -1.73 -24.84 14.51
C ALA A 103 -2.29 -25.67 15.67
N ILE A 104 -1.50 -25.89 16.72
CA ILE A 104 -1.93 -26.61 17.94
C ILE A 104 -3.07 -25.85 18.64
N GLN A 105 -2.99 -24.53 18.72
CA GLN A 105 -4.03 -23.72 19.33
C GLN A 105 -5.34 -23.79 18.54
N ALA A 106 -5.29 -23.65 17.21
CA ALA A 106 -6.46 -23.78 16.34
C ALA A 106 -7.10 -25.17 16.43
N GLU A 107 -6.29 -26.24 16.51
CA GLU A 107 -6.78 -27.60 16.73
C GLU A 107 -7.45 -27.75 18.11
N THR A 108 -6.87 -27.14 19.13
CA THR A 108 -7.43 -27.14 20.50
C THR A 108 -8.75 -26.37 20.55
N GLU A 109 -8.86 -25.21 19.90
CA GLU A 109 -10.08 -24.42 19.80
C GLU A 109 -11.18 -25.17 19.03
N ASN A 110 -10.84 -25.82 17.91
CA ASN A 110 -11.77 -26.66 17.16
C ASN A 110 -12.24 -27.86 17.97
N THR A 111 -11.34 -28.51 18.72
CA THR A 111 -11.69 -29.60 19.63
C THR A 111 -12.62 -29.10 20.73
N THR A 112 -12.33 -27.93 21.31
CA THR A 112 -13.16 -27.30 22.33
C THR A 112 -14.55 -26.97 21.78
N ARG A 113 -14.67 -26.41 20.58
CA ARG A 113 -15.97 -26.17 19.92
C ARG A 113 -16.74 -27.46 19.68
N LYS A 114 -16.08 -28.54 19.24
CA LYS A 114 -16.72 -29.86 19.08
C LYS A 114 -17.24 -30.39 20.41
N VAL A 115 -16.47 -30.24 21.49
CA VAL A 115 -16.92 -30.62 22.83
C VAL A 115 -18.09 -29.75 23.28
N ILE A 116 -18.04 -28.43 23.13
CA ILE A 116 -19.14 -27.52 23.49
C ILE A 116 -20.41 -27.86 22.70
N ASN A 117 -20.30 -28.07 21.38
CA ASN A 117 -21.44 -28.44 20.54
C ASN A 117 -22.01 -29.80 20.92
N LYS A 118 -21.14 -30.78 21.23
CA LYS A 118 -21.57 -32.09 21.71
C LYS A 118 -22.27 -31.98 23.06
N THR A 119 -21.69 -31.24 24.02
CA THR A 119 -22.31 -30.99 25.32
C THR A 119 -23.61 -30.20 25.19
N ALA A 120 -23.72 -29.25 24.27
CA ALA A 120 -24.96 -28.52 24.01
C ALA A 120 -26.03 -29.47 23.44
N VAL A 121 -25.66 -30.37 22.52
CA VAL A 121 -26.57 -31.42 22.03
C VAL A 121 -26.97 -32.38 23.16
N ASP A 122 -26.07 -32.73 24.06
CA ASP A 122 -26.36 -33.63 25.19
C ASP A 122 -27.21 -32.95 26.29
N VAL A 123 -27.03 -31.65 26.51
CA VAL A 123 -27.77 -30.86 27.52
C VAL A 123 -29.15 -30.43 27.01
N PHE A 124 -29.26 -30.05 25.72
CA PHE A 124 -30.53 -29.63 25.13
C PHE A 124 -31.28 -30.77 24.40
N GLY A 125 -30.65 -31.93 24.20
CA GLY A 125 -31.22 -33.11 23.55
C GLY A 125 -31.96 -34.07 24.49
N LEU A 126 -32.05 -33.79 25.78
CA LEU A 126 -32.84 -34.57 26.74
C LEU A 126 -34.35 -34.27 26.61
N ALA A 127 -34.89 -34.49 25.42
CA ALA A 127 -36.32 -34.61 25.19
C ALA A 127 -36.58 -35.49 23.96
N ARG A 128 -36.29 -36.80 24.04
CA ARG A 128 -37.09 -37.89 23.44
C ARG A 128 -36.53 -39.28 23.75
N ASN A 129 -37.36 -40.01 24.50
CA ASN A 129 -37.55 -41.46 24.67
C ASN A 129 -36.37 -42.45 24.69
N PRO A 130 -36.39 -43.39 25.66
CA PRO A 130 -35.56 -44.59 25.62
C PRO A 130 -36.27 -45.64 24.77
N ASP A 131 -35.55 -46.33 23.87
CA ASP A 131 -35.56 -47.80 23.85
C ASP A 131 -34.52 -48.39 22.85
N VAL A 132 -34.03 -49.58 23.22
CA VAL A 132 -33.36 -50.64 22.43
C VAL A 132 -31.87 -50.50 22.05
N GLY A 133 -31.04 -51.33 22.70
CA GLY A 133 -30.33 -52.38 21.96
C GLY A 133 -28.80 -52.31 21.80
N SER A 134 -28.07 -52.76 22.81
CA SER A 134 -26.96 -53.73 22.76
C SER A 134 -26.15 -53.92 21.45
N LYS A 135 -24.82 -53.68 21.49
CA LYS A 135 -23.79 -54.73 21.23
C LYS A 135 -22.33 -54.24 21.37
N ARG A 136 -21.55 -55.08 22.04
CA ARG A 136 -20.07 -55.15 22.17
C ARG A 136 -19.29 -55.12 20.85
N LYS A 137 -18.10 -54.50 20.86
CA LYS A 137 -16.82 -55.03 20.33
C LYS A 137 -15.68 -54.06 20.76
N LEU A 138 -14.81 -54.44 21.70
CA LEU A 138 -13.61 -55.27 21.59
C LEU A 138 -12.45 -54.60 20.84
N GLU A 139 -11.35 -54.51 21.57
CA GLU A 139 -10.00 -54.00 21.28
C GLU A 139 -9.41 -54.42 19.93
N GLN A 140 -8.50 -53.59 19.40
CA GLN A 140 -7.22 -54.12 18.93
C GLN A 140 -6.13 -53.04 18.93
N SER A 141 -5.17 -53.24 19.81
CA SER A 141 -3.84 -52.64 19.81
C SER A 141 -3.02 -53.17 18.64
N HIS A 142 -2.38 -52.29 17.87
CA HIS A 142 -1.21 -52.67 17.07
C HIS A 142 -0.04 -51.77 17.42
N ARG A 143 1.00 -52.41 17.96
CA ARG A 143 2.39 -51.95 17.97
C ARG A 143 2.94 -52.14 16.55
N ASP A 144 3.67 -51.15 16.05
CA ASP A 144 4.73 -51.28 15.04
C ASP A 144 5.69 -50.10 15.30
N GLU A 145 6.82 -50.39 15.96
CA GLU A 145 8.13 -50.64 15.36
C GLU A 145 8.87 -49.36 14.96
N ASP A 146 9.88 -49.06 15.78
CA ASP A 146 10.88 -48.01 15.62
C ASP A 146 11.64 -48.14 14.30
N GLN A 147 11.29 -47.31 13.32
CA GLN A 147 12.20 -46.94 12.24
C GLN A 147 12.70 -45.51 12.43
N LEU A 148 13.96 -45.40 12.84
CA LEU A 148 14.73 -44.15 12.87
C LEU A 148 14.74 -43.48 11.49
N PRO A 149 14.20 -42.25 11.34
CA PRO A 149 14.07 -41.62 10.04
C PRO A 149 15.42 -41.04 9.57
N LYS A 150 15.89 -41.54 8.42
CA LYS A 150 16.98 -40.94 7.62
C LYS A 150 16.68 -39.46 7.39
N ARG A 151 17.55 -38.58 7.93
CA ARG A 151 17.23 -37.18 8.25
C ARG A 151 17.57 -36.15 7.15
N SER A 152 17.84 -36.55 5.90
CA SER A 152 18.32 -35.60 4.86
C SER A 152 17.31 -35.24 3.75
N THR A 153 16.13 -35.86 3.68
CA THR A 153 15.09 -35.53 2.68
C THR A 153 13.90 -34.71 3.22
N ARG A 154 13.79 -34.54 4.54
CA ARG A 154 12.61 -33.95 5.21
C ARG A 154 12.45 -32.42 5.03
N SER A 155 13.45 -31.71 4.53
CA SER A 155 13.36 -30.25 4.33
C SER A 155 12.74 -29.85 2.99
N LYS A 156 12.83 -30.67 1.94
CA LYS A 156 12.28 -30.35 0.61
C LYS A 156 10.75 -30.46 0.56
N ALA A 157 10.16 -31.40 1.29
CA ALA A 157 8.71 -31.59 1.35
C ALA A 157 7.98 -30.38 1.97
N LYS A 158 8.64 -29.58 2.82
CA LYS A 158 7.99 -28.51 3.56
C LYS A 158 7.48 -27.34 2.73
N LEU A 159 8.20 -26.92 1.68
CA LEU A 159 7.85 -25.67 0.99
C LEU A 159 6.60 -25.82 0.12
N ASP A 160 6.42 -26.99 -0.48
CA ASP A 160 5.31 -27.27 -1.39
C ASP A 160 4.00 -27.51 -0.60
N GLU A 161 4.09 -27.80 0.70
CA GLU A 161 2.97 -27.92 1.64
C GLU A 161 2.55 -26.59 2.29
N MET A 162 3.38 -25.54 2.21
CA MET A 162 3.03 -24.24 2.80
C MET A 162 1.90 -23.57 2.03
N GLU A 163 1.07 -22.83 2.77
CA GLU A 163 -0.02 -22.02 2.25
C GLU A 163 0.16 -20.57 2.67
N GLU A 164 -0.27 -19.65 1.82
CA GLU A 164 -0.30 -18.23 2.12
C GLU A 164 -1.50 -17.88 3.00
N ALA A 165 -1.33 -16.87 3.84
CA ALA A 165 -2.31 -16.40 4.81
C ALA A 165 -3.32 -15.40 4.23
N ASP A 166 -3.41 -15.26 2.91
CA ASP A 166 -4.26 -14.29 2.22
C ASP A 166 -5.77 -14.61 2.34
N ASN A 167 -6.11 -15.87 2.60
CA ASN A 167 -7.48 -16.38 2.74
C ASN A 167 -8.40 -16.21 1.51
N ILE A 168 -7.86 -15.81 0.35
CA ILE A 168 -8.59 -15.69 -0.92
C ILE A 168 -8.58 -17.05 -1.61
N LYS A 169 -9.54 -17.92 -1.25
CA LYS A 169 -9.64 -19.29 -1.79
C LYS A 169 -10.44 -19.37 -3.09
N ILE A 170 -10.05 -20.31 -3.95
CA ILE A 170 -10.76 -20.68 -5.17
C ILE A 170 -11.40 -22.05 -4.94
N GLY A 171 -12.69 -22.07 -4.64
CA GLY A 171 -13.39 -23.30 -4.23
C GLY A 171 -12.75 -23.92 -2.98
N ASP A 172 -12.61 -25.24 -2.98
CA ASP A 172 -11.94 -26.00 -1.91
C ASP A 172 -10.41 -26.05 -2.07
N GLY A 173 -9.87 -25.37 -3.08
CA GLY A 173 -8.46 -25.37 -3.42
C GLY A 173 -7.59 -24.46 -2.55
N PRO A 174 -6.28 -24.42 -2.85
CA PRO A 174 -5.35 -23.47 -2.23
C PRO A 174 -5.75 -22.02 -2.53
N SER A 175 -5.25 -21.08 -1.71
CA SER A 175 -5.49 -19.66 -1.93
C SER A 175 -4.81 -19.14 -3.20
N VAL A 176 -5.27 -17.99 -3.70
CA VAL A 176 -4.69 -17.30 -4.87
C VAL A 176 -3.20 -17.02 -4.65
N GLY A 177 -2.82 -16.47 -3.49
CA GLY A 177 -1.42 -16.21 -3.15
C GLY A 177 -0.60 -17.50 -3.06
N THR A 178 -1.20 -18.59 -2.60
CA THR A 178 -0.55 -19.91 -2.56
C THR A 178 -0.26 -20.43 -3.98
N ILE A 179 -1.22 -20.31 -4.90
CA ILE A 179 -1.09 -20.79 -6.29
C ILE A 179 0.07 -20.08 -7.01
N ILE A 180 0.09 -18.74 -7.00
CA ILE A 180 1.12 -17.96 -7.70
C ILE A 180 2.53 -18.20 -7.11
N LYS A 181 2.63 -18.37 -5.78
CA LYS A 181 3.90 -18.63 -5.10
C LYS A 181 4.44 -20.01 -5.39
N ARG A 182 3.58 -21.04 -5.37
CA ARG A 182 3.98 -22.43 -5.68
C ARG A 182 4.50 -22.54 -7.11
N GLU A 183 3.84 -21.94 -8.10
CA GLU A 183 4.36 -21.96 -9.48
C GLU A 183 5.67 -21.19 -9.59
N ALA A 184 5.78 -20.02 -8.95
CA ALA A 184 7.01 -19.25 -8.95
C ALA A 184 8.20 -20.00 -8.31
N ILE A 185 7.98 -20.68 -7.19
CA ILE A 185 8.98 -21.54 -6.54
C ILE A 185 9.40 -22.69 -7.47
N LYS A 186 8.45 -23.32 -8.15
CA LYS A 186 8.70 -24.40 -9.11
C LYS A 186 9.54 -23.92 -10.30
N LEU A 187 9.24 -22.74 -10.84
CA LEU A 187 10.05 -22.11 -11.89
C LEU A 187 11.45 -21.79 -11.38
N PHE A 188 11.56 -21.17 -10.20
CA PHE A 188 12.84 -20.83 -9.57
C PHE A 188 13.75 -22.05 -9.35
N LYS A 189 13.18 -23.17 -8.87
CA LYS A 189 13.90 -24.44 -8.65
C LYS A 189 14.48 -25.03 -9.96
N LYS A 190 13.91 -24.70 -11.12
CA LYS A 190 14.41 -25.13 -12.44
C LYS A 190 15.55 -24.24 -12.97
N GLY A 191 15.86 -23.13 -12.29
CA GLY A 191 16.78 -22.09 -12.74
C GLY A 191 16.05 -20.89 -13.32
N THR A 192 16.77 -19.79 -13.55
CA THR A 192 16.20 -18.57 -14.13
C THR A 192 15.62 -18.85 -15.52
N PRO A 193 14.31 -18.67 -15.74
CA PRO A 193 13.72 -18.84 -17.06
C PRO A 193 14.35 -17.89 -18.09
N THR A 194 14.57 -18.38 -19.30
CA THR A 194 15.00 -17.56 -20.45
C THR A 194 13.84 -16.89 -21.17
N ASP A 195 12.62 -17.39 -20.95
CA ASP A 195 11.37 -16.86 -21.51
C ASP A 195 10.85 -15.73 -20.61
N SER A 196 10.68 -14.53 -21.16
CA SER A 196 10.30 -13.32 -20.41
C SER A 196 8.97 -13.48 -19.67
N ARG A 197 7.98 -14.20 -20.24
CA ARG A 197 6.69 -14.47 -19.57
C ARG A 197 6.86 -15.37 -18.35
N LYS A 198 7.56 -16.50 -18.47
CA LYS A 198 7.88 -17.38 -17.34
C LYS A 198 8.76 -16.66 -16.31
N TYR A 199 9.69 -15.83 -16.74
CA TYR A 199 10.50 -15.00 -15.86
C TYR A 199 9.62 -14.01 -15.08
N LYS A 200 8.67 -13.33 -15.73
CA LYS A 200 7.67 -12.47 -15.09
C LYS A 200 6.79 -13.23 -14.10
N ILE A 201 6.24 -14.39 -14.47
CA ILE A 201 5.43 -15.25 -13.56
C ILE A 201 6.25 -15.63 -12.32
N MET A 202 7.49 -16.08 -12.52
CA MET A 202 8.39 -16.42 -11.42
C MET A 202 8.65 -15.23 -10.52
N THR A 203 9.08 -14.11 -11.09
CA THR A 203 9.51 -12.95 -10.30
C THR A 203 8.34 -12.23 -9.61
N ASN A 204 7.17 -12.14 -10.24
CA ASN A 204 5.95 -11.63 -9.61
C ASN A 204 5.49 -12.55 -8.48
N GLY A 205 5.40 -13.87 -8.72
CA GLY A 205 4.95 -14.81 -7.70
C GLY A 205 5.91 -14.90 -6.51
N LEU A 206 7.24 -14.83 -6.72
CA LEU A 206 8.22 -14.72 -5.63
C LEU A 206 8.08 -13.41 -4.84
N SER A 207 7.61 -12.34 -5.47
CA SER A 207 7.26 -11.07 -4.83
C SER A 207 5.83 -11.01 -4.30
N SER A 208 5.08 -12.13 -4.34
CA SER A 208 3.68 -12.19 -3.89
C SER A 208 2.69 -11.33 -4.67
N ILE A 209 2.98 -11.08 -5.96
CA ILE A 209 2.18 -10.24 -6.85
C ILE A 209 1.31 -11.09 -7.76
N LEU A 210 -0.01 -10.88 -7.69
CA LEU A 210 -0.98 -11.26 -8.70
C LEU A 210 -1.13 -10.10 -9.69
N ASP A 211 -0.85 -10.36 -10.96
CA ASP A 211 -0.93 -9.38 -12.03
C ASP A 211 -2.19 -9.60 -12.86
N VAL A 212 -3.29 -8.94 -12.49
CA VAL A 212 -4.55 -9.00 -13.27
C VAL A 212 -4.57 -8.03 -14.44
N ALA A 213 -3.52 -7.20 -14.58
CA ALA A 213 -3.37 -6.27 -15.69
C ALA A 213 -2.89 -6.99 -16.97
N ASP A 214 -2.16 -8.10 -16.83
CA ASP A 214 -1.70 -8.95 -17.93
C ASP A 214 -2.71 -10.04 -18.29
N ILE A 215 -3.62 -9.72 -19.21
CA ILE A 215 -4.71 -10.61 -19.66
C ILE A 215 -4.29 -11.70 -20.67
N THR A 216 -3.01 -11.80 -21.00
CA THR A 216 -2.52 -12.75 -22.00
C THR A 216 -2.63 -14.20 -21.51
N GLU A 217 -2.91 -15.15 -22.41
CA GLU A 217 -3.06 -16.57 -22.07
C GLU A 217 -1.74 -17.22 -21.60
N THR A 218 -0.61 -16.53 -21.74
CA THR A 218 0.70 -16.99 -21.27
C THR A 218 1.15 -16.33 -19.96
N SER A 219 0.32 -15.47 -19.36
CA SER A 219 0.59 -14.81 -18.09
C SER A 219 0.22 -15.68 -16.88
N GLN A 220 0.16 -15.08 -15.68
CA GLN A 220 -0.41 -15.72 -14.50
C GLN A 220 -1.88 -16.16 -14.70
N LYS A 221 -2.58 -15.65 -15.71
CA LYS A 221 -3.90 -16.12 -16.13
C LYS A 221 -3.95 -17.64 -16.33
N ALA A 222 -2.93 -18.21 -16.95
CA ALA A 222 -2.83 -19.66 -17.20
C ALA A 222 -2.73 -20.52 -15.93
N LEU A 223 -2.54 -19.92 -14.75
CA LEU A 223 -2.51 -20.63 -13.48
C LEU A 223 -3.91 -20.92 -12.93
N PHE A 224 -4.95 -20.37 -13.58
CA PHE A 224 -6.33 -20.44 -13.13
C PHE A 224 -7.24 -20.90 -14.26
N ASP A 225 -8.34 -21.55 -13.89
CA ASP A 225 -9.42 -21.80 -14.84
C ASP A 225 -10.02 -20.47 -15.32
N HIS A 226 -10.50 -20.45 -16.57
CA HIS A 226 -11.01 -19.22 -17.20
C HIS A 226 -12.09 -18.51 -16.36
N SER A 227 -13.06 -19.25 -15.82
CA SER A 227 -14.14 -18.69 -14.99
C SER A 227 -13.62 -18.07 -13.69
N VAL A 228 -12.59 -18.67 -13.09
CA VAL A 228 -11.94 -18.17 -11.88
C VAL A 228 -11.19 -16.89 -12.18
N TRP A 229 -10.40 -16.87 -13.26
CA TRP A 229 -9.67 -15.68 -13.67
C TRP A 229 -10.59 -14.50 -13.92
N CYS A 230 -11.66 -14.69 -14.72
CA CYS A 230 -12.64 -13.63 -14.98
C CYS A 230 -13.27 -13.09 -13.69
N LYS A 231 -13.51 -13.96 -12.70
CA LYS A 231 -14.00 -13.53 -11.38
C LYS A 231 -12.97 -12.68 -10.63
N LEU A 232 -11.71 -13.09 -10.61
CA LEU A 232 -10.62 -12.34 -9.96
C LEU A 232 -10.41 -10.97 -10.64
N GLU A 233 -10.32 -10.96 -11.96
CA GLU A 233 -10.19 -9.75 -12.77
C GLU A 233 -11.35 -8.78 -12.50
N SER A 234 -12.60 -9.26 -12.61
CA SER A 234 -13.77 -8.42 -12.33
C SER A 234 -13.80 -7.91 -10.89
N MET A 235 -13.49 -8.76 -9.91
CA MET A 235 -13.48 -8.40 -8.50
C MET A 235 -12.47 -7.29 -8.21
N TYR A 236 -11.24 -7.41 -8.72
CA TYR A 236 -10.18 -6.45 -8.44
C TYR A 236 -10.29 -5.17 -9.26
N THR A 237 -10.66 -5.26 -10.53
CA THR A 237 -10.90 -4.08 -11.36
C THR A 237 -12.07 -3.25 -10.82
N GLN A 238 -13.14 -3.89 -10.32
CA GLN A 238 -14.23 -3.17 -9.68
C GLN A 238 -13.83 -2.58 -8.31
N LYS A 239 -13.16 -3.36 -7.45
CA LYS A 239 -12.75 -2.91 -6.11
C LYS A 239 -11.82 -1.70 -6.15
N TYR A 240 -10.90 -1.68 -7.12
CA TYR A 240 -9.86 -0.67 -7.25
C TYR A 240 -10.06 0.24 -8.47
N SER A 241 -11.29 0.33 -8.99
CA SER A 241 -11.60 1.20 -10.11
C SER A 241 -11.38 2.67 -9.73
N VAL A 242 -10.68 3.41 -10.58
CA VAL A 242 -10.54 4.86 -10.42
C VAL A 242 -11.50 5.57 -11.38
N SER A 243 -12.31 6.48 -10.83
CA SER A 243 -13.21 7.31 -11.64
C SER A 243 -12.41 8.34 -12.44
N LEU A 244 -12.70 8.42 -13.74
CA LEU A 244 -12.04 9.39 -14.61
C LEU A 244 -12.45 10.82 -14.23
N ILE A 245 -11.46 11.69 -14.15
CA ILE A 245 -11.66 13.11 -13.89
C ILE A 245 -12.16 13.79 -15.15
N GLU A 246 -13.25 14.53 -15.01
CA GLU A 246 -13.79 15.33 -16.09
C GLU A 246 -12.81 16.42 -16.51
N VAL A 247 -12.57 16.50 -17.82
CA VAL A 247 -11.79 17.59 -18.40
C VAL A 247 -12.61 18.88 -18.26
N PRO A 248 -12.02 20.00 -17.79
CA PRO A 248 -12.75 21.26 -17.63
C PRO A 248 -13.48 21.66 -18.91
N GLY A 249 -14.76 22.02 -18.82
CA GLY A 249 -15.62 22.28 -19.98
C GLY A 249 -15.07 23.35 -20.94
N ILE A 250 -14.33 24.34 -20.42
CA ILE A 250 -13.61 25.33 -21.23
C ILE A 250 -12.49 24.72 -22.07
N VAL A 251 -11.74 23.75 -21.54
CA VAL A 251 -10.68 23.02 -22.27
C VAL A 251 -11.32 22.14 -23.33
N LEU A 252 -12.39 21.42 -23.00
CA LEU A 252 -13.15 20.60 -23.96
C LEU A 252 -13.72 21.45 -25.11
N SER A 253 -14.38 22.56 -24.80
CA SER A 253 -14.96 23.45 -25.81
C SER A 253 -13.88 24.07 -26.70
N THR A 254 -12.76 24.47 -26.09
CA THR A 254 -11.58 24.97 -26.81
C THR A 254 -11.05 23.90 -27.77
N TRP A 255 -10.85 22.67 -27.29
CA TRP A 255 -10.32 21.58 -28.10
C TRP A 255 -11.25 21.20 -29.27
N ARG A 256 -12.58 21.21 -29.05
CA ARG A 256 -13.57 21.02 -30.11
C ARG A 256 -13.46 22.08 -31.21
N ILE A 257 -13.28 23.35 -30.84
CA ILE A 257 -13.07 24.44 -31.80
C ILE A 257 -11.76 24.24 -32.56
N VAL A 258 -10.68 23.89 -31.87
CA VAL A 258 -9.38 23.54 -32.48
C VAL A 258 -9.56 22.43 -33.51
N CYS A 259 -10.20 21.32 -33.16
CA CYS A 259 -10.43 20.20 -34.07
C CYS A 259 -11.28 20.62 -35.28
N ALA A 260 -12.32 21.44 -35.08
CA ALA A 260 -13.16 21.94 -36.17
C ALA A 260 -12.39 22.87 -37.13
N LEU A 261 -11.52 23.74 -36.59
CA LEU A 261 -10.66 24.60 -37.40
C LEU A 261 -9.68 23.77 -38.22
N ILE A 262 -9.00 22.80 -37.61
CA ILE A 262 -8.05 21.89 -38.26
C ILE A 262 -8.75 21.07 -39.35
N LYS A 263 -9.96 20.54 -39.11
CA LYS A 263 -10.74 19.82 -40.14
C LYS A 263 -11.06 20.69 -41.34
N LYS A 264 -11.33 21.98 -41.11
CA LYS A 264 -11.64 22.95 -42.17
C LYS A 264 -10.39 23.38 -42.95
N SER A 265 -9.28 23.66 -42.27
CA SER A 265 -8.02 24.11 -42.89
C SER A 265 -7.16 22.98 -43.43
N ARG A 266 -7.30 21.77 -42.87
CA ARG A 266 -6.39 20.62 -43.00
C ARG A 266 -4.97 20.92 -42.51
N ASP A 267 -4.86 21.77 -41.50
CA ASP A 267 -3.61 22.33 -41.01
C ASP A 267 -3.69 22.62 -39.50
N THR A 268 -2.68 22.18 -38.75
CA THR A 268 -2.56 22.36 -37.29
C THR A 268 -2.35 23.83 -36.90
N GLU A 269 -1.79 24.67 -37.80
CA GLU A 269 -1.48 26.08 -37.54
C GLU A 269 -2.76 26.87 -37.16
N ALA A 270 -3.89 26.57 -37.81
CA ALA A 270 -5.17 27.19 -37.50
C ALA A 270 -5.61 26.91 -36.05
N GLY A 271 -5.36 25.69 -35.55
CA GLY A 271 -5.64 25.29 -34.18
C GLY A 271 -4.71 25.99 -33.17
N LEU A 272 -3.40 26.02 -33.45
CA LEU A 272 -2.40 26.70 -32.63
C LEU A 272 -2.68 28.21 -32.53
N LYS A 273 -3.00 28.86 -33.65
CA LYS A 273 -3.38 30.28 -33.68
C LYS A 273 -4.58 30.58 -32.79
N TYR A 274 -5.58 29.71 -32.77
CA TYR A 274 -6.73 29.85 -31.88
C TYR A 274 -6.34 29.72 -30.40
N LEU A 275 -5.50 28.73 -30.05
CA LEU A 275 -4.98 28.58 -28.69
C LEU A 275 -4.26 29.87 -28.24
N TYR A 276 -3.36 30.41 -29.07
CA TYR A 276 -2.63 31.64 -28.74
C TYR A 276 -3.52 32.87 -28.56
N GLN A 277 -4.63 32.97 -29.30
CA GLN A 277 -5.59 34.05 -29.13
C GLN A 277 -6.31 34.01 -27.77
N ILE A 278 -6.55 32.82 -27.21
CA ILE A 278 -7.26 32.68 -25.93
C ILE A 278 -6.33 32.71 -24.71
N TYR A 279 -5.03 32.47 -24.88
CA TYR A 279 -4.06 32.40 -23.78
C TYR A 279 -4.07 33.60 -22.83
N PRO A 280 -4.08 34.87 -23.29
CA PRO A 280 -4.10 36.02 -22.39
C PRO A 280 -5.27 36.00 -21.40
N LYS A 281 -6.41 35.41 -21.79
CA LYS A 281 -7.62 35.30 -20.96
C LYS A 281 -7.53 34.18 -19.92
N HIS A 282 -6.68 33.17 -20.16
CA HIS A 282 -6.63 31.94 -19.36
C HIS A 282 -5.32 31.71 -18.62
N MET A 283 -4.26 32.48 -18.88
CA MET A 283 -2.92 32.23 -18.32
C MET A 283 -2.85 32.18 -16.78
N LYS A 284 -3.78 32.84 -16.08
CA LYS A 284 -3.88 32.85 -14.62
C LYS A 284 -4.85 31.81 -14.05
N LYS A 285 -5.49 31.01 -14.90
CA LYS A 285 -6.50 30.02 -14.50
C LYS A 285 -5.81 28.70 -14.16
N PRO A 286 -6.35 27.93 -13.18
CA PRO A 286 -5.71 26.69 -12.72
C PRO A 286 -5.60 25.63 -13.83
N TYR A 287 -6.46 25.66 -14.85
CA TYR A 287 -6.44 24.72 -15.97
C TYR A 287 -5.54 25.14 -17.15
N PHE A 288 -4.78 26.24 -17.04
CA PHE A 288 -3.97 26.73 -18.16
C PHE A 288 -2.93 25.71 -18.65
N TYR A 289 -2.38 24.90 -17.75
CA TYR A 289 -1.44 23.83 -18.11
C TYR A 289 -2.07 22.80 -19.07
N LEU A 290 -3.39 22.56 -19.00
CA LEU A 290 -4.09 21.66 -19.93
C LEU A 290 -4.15 22.24 -21.34
N LEU A 291 -4.30 23.56 -21.47
CA LEU A 291 -4.22 24.21 -22.79
C LEU A 291 -2.82 24.09 -23.38
N LYS A 292 -1.77 24.15 -22.53
CA LYS A 292 -0.39 23.89 -22.93
C LYS A 292 -0.14 22.43 -23.33
N ILE A 293 -0.85 21.49 -22.71
CA ILE A 293 -0.82 20.09 -23.12
C ILE A 293 -1.50 19.92 -24.50
N CYS A 294 -2.62 20.61 -24.76
CA CYS A 294 -3.25 20.64 -26.07
C CYS A 294 -2.32 21.21 -27.16
N GLU A 295 -1.62 22.32 -26.88
CA GLU A 295 -0.60 22.89 -27.77
C GLU A 295 0.48 21.86 -28.12
N HIS A 296 1.06 21.21 -27.10
CA HIS A 296 2.09 20.18 -27.30
C HIS A 296 1.59 19.02 -28.17
N MET A 297 0.33 18.59 -28.00
CA MET A 297 -0.25 17.53 -28.84
C MET A 297 -0.36 17.94 -30.31
N LEU A 298 -0.74 19.19 -30.60
CA LEU A 298 -0.78 19.70 -31.97
C LEU A 298 0.63 19.77 -32.58
N GLU A 299 1.61 20.27 -31.81
CA GLU A 299 3.02 20.31 -32.24
C GLU A 299 3.56 18.92 -32.56
N LEU A 300 3.21 17.90 -31.75
CA LEU A 300 3.61 16.52 -32.00
C LEU A 300 2.98 15.95 -33.27
N VAL A 301 1.68 16.19 -33.52
CA VAL A 301 1.01 15.71 -34.74
C VAL A 301 1.53 16.41 -35.98
N ASP A 302 1.88 17.69 -35.89
CA ASP A 302 2.41 18.45 -37.00
C ASP A 302 3.85 18.06 -37.35
N ALA A 303 4.73 18.10 -36.34
CA ALA A 303 6.17 18.01 -36.56
C ALA A 303 6.73 16.60 -36.36
N ARG A 304 6.00 15.70 -35.68
CA ARG A 304 6.52 14.39 -35.20
C ARG A 304 5.52 13.25 -35.38
N ALA A 305 4.64 13.33 -36.38
CA ALA A 305 3.69 12.26 -36.70
C ALA A 305 4.39 10.91 -36.97
N ASP A 306 5.57 10.92 -37.58
CA ASP A 306 6.38 9.74 -37.83
C ASP A 306 6.80 9.01 -36.54
N MET A 307 7.09 9.77 -35.48
CA MET A 307 7.39 9.25 -34.15
C MET A 307 6.15 8.71 -33.44
N LEU A 308 5.00 9.39 -33.58
CA LEU A 308 3.74 8.90 -33.02
C LEU A 308 3.26 7.60 -33.69
N LEU A 309 3.57 7.43 -34.98
CA LEU A 309 3.29 6.22 -35.77
C LEU A 309 4.35 5.12 -35.61
N GLY A 310 5.45 5.37 -34.90
CA GLY A 310 6.55 4.40 -34.74
C GLY A 310 7.24 4.02 -36.06
N LYS A 311 7.27 4.92 -37.06
CA LYS A 311 7.77 4.60 -38.42
C LYS A 311 9.29 4.58 -38.56
N ASN A 312 10.03 5.06 -37.56
CA ASN A 312 11.50 5.12 -37.57
C ASN A 312 12.09 4.46 -36.30
N ASP A 313 13.38 4.13 -36.35
CA ASP A 313 14.13 3.59 -35.21
C ASP A 313 14.52 4.71 -34.22
N TYR A 314 13.53 5.20 -33.48
CA TYR A 314 13.76 6.11 -32.36
C TYR A 314 14.20 5.35 -31.12
N SER A 315 15.11 5.95 -30.35
CA SER A 315 15.49 5.42 -29.04
C SER A 315 14.41 5.70 -27.98
N GLU A 316 14.45 4.96 -26.87
CA GLU A 316 13.61 5.24 -25.69
C GLU A 316 13.80 6.67 -25.18
N ASN A 317 15.04 7.16 -25.22
CA ASN A 317 15.35 8.53 -24.80
C ASN A 317 14.74 9.59 -25.74
N ASP A 318 14.58 9.28 -27.03
CA ASP A 318 13.88 10.18 -27.94
C ASP A 318 12.40 10.28 -27.52
N TYR A 319 11.71 9.14 -27.33
CA TYR A 319 10.33 9.12 -26.83
C TYR A 319 10.19 9.87 -25.52
N LEU A 320 11.10 9.64 -24.58
CA LEU A 320 11.15 10.39 -23.33
C LEU A 320 11.25 11.89 -23.56
N SER A 321 12.23 12.33 -24.36
CA SER A 321 12.59 13.74 -24.46
C SER A 321 11.57 14.55 -25.26
N PHE A 322 11.08 14.00 -26.37
CA PHE A 322 10.23 14.73 -27.31
C PHE A 322 8.74 14.60 -27.01
N ILE A 323 8.29 13.45 -26.50
CA ILE A 323 6.87 13.21 -26.21
C ILE A 323 6.63 13.38 -24.72
N TRP A 324 7.13 12.44 -23.91
CA TRP A 324 6.62 12.23 -22.55
C TRP A 324 7.08 13.27 -21.53
N SER A 325 8.33 13.71 -21.60
CA SER A 325 8.89 14.69 -20.65
C SER A 325 8.09 15.99 -20.64
N ARG A 326 7.59 16.43 -21.79
CA ARG A 326 6.80 17.66 -21.87
C ARG A 326 5.42 17.49 -21.24
N PHE A 327 4.72 16.38 -21.49
CA PHE A 327 3.47 16.04 -20.79
C PHE A 327 3.68 16.03 -19.27
N PHE A 328 4.69 15.30 -18.78
CA PHE A 328 4.93 15.18 -17.35
C PHE A 328 5.32 16.51 -16.70
N ASN A 329 6.17 17.31 -17.34
CA ASN A 329 6.53 18.64 -16.81
C ASN A 329 5.35 19.63 -16.78
N LEU A 330 4.36 19.46 -17.66
CA LEU A 330 3.14 20.26 -17.64
C LEU A 330 2.15 19.76 -16.57
N LEU A 331 2.06 18.44 -16.34
CA LEU A 331 1.21 17.85 -15.31
C LEU A 331 1.76 18.07 -13.90
N PHE A 332 3.09 18.01 -13.73
CA PHE A 332 3.81 18.15 -12.48
C PHE A 332 4.93 19.19 -12.62
N PRO A 333 4.58 20.49 -12.62
CA PRO A 333 5.57 21.55 -12.65
C PRO A 333 6.57 21.45 -11.50
N SER A 334 7.85 21.74 -11.75
CA SER A 334 8.94 21.60 -10.77
C SER A 334 8.79 22.42 -9.47
N LYS A 335 7.90 23.42 -9.48
CA LYS A 335 7.55 24.25 -8.32
C LYS A 335 6.50 23.60 -7.41
N GLU A 336 5.83 22.55 -7.88
CA GLU A 336 4.80 21.84 -7.12
C GLU A 336 5.41 20.73 -6.24
N LYS A 337 4.55 20.01 -5.53
CA LYS A 337 4.94 19.02 -4.50
C LYS A 337 5.60 17.78 -5.10
N ILE A 338 5.16 17.36 -6.29
CA ILE A 338 5.63 16.17 -6.97
C ILE A 338 6.82 16.55 -7.86
N LYS A 339 7.89 15.77 -7.76
CA LYS A 339 9.07 15.88 -8.59
C LYS A 339 9.17 14.68 -9.51
N ILE A 340 9.67 14.94 -10.70
CA ILE A 340 9.99 13.89 -11.68
C ILE A 340 11.51 13.75 -11.70
N LYS A 341 11.99 12.51 -11.55
CA LYS A 341 13.37 12.14 -11.86
C LYS A 341 13.35 11.25 -13.08
N THR A 342 14.23 11.53 -14.04
CA THR A 342 14.35 10.78 -15.30
C THR A 342 15.77 10.22 -15.46
N GLY A 343 15.92 9.23 -16.33
CA GLY A 343 17.16 8.48 -16.57
C GLY A 343 17.23 7.20 -15.74
N GLU A 344 18.32 6.43 -15.85
CA GLU A 344 18.51 5.19 -15.07
C GLU A 344 18.63 5.48 -13.55
N THR A 345 17.52 5.76 -12.89
CA THR A 345 17.46 6.18 -11.49
C THR A 345 17.08 5.01 -10.59
N THR A 346 17.50 5.06 -9.33
CA THR A 346 17.25 3.96 -8.37
C THR A 346 16.64 4.50 -7.09
N SER A 347 15.59 3.85 -6.58
CA SER A 347 15.04 4.20 -5.27
C SER A 347 15.96 3.75 -4.14
N ASP A 348 16.18 4.65 -3.17
CA ASP A 348 16.95 4.35 -1.96
C ASP A 348 16.28 3.24 -1.15
N TYR A 349 14.95 3.20 -1.15
CA TYR A 349 14.16 2.18 -0.45
C TYR A 349 14.38 0.79 -1.07
N THR A 350 14.24 0.68 -2.39
CA THR A 350 14.50 -0.54 -3.16
C THR A 350 15.95 -1.01 -3.00
N ALA A 351 16.92 -0.09 -3.08
CA ALA A 351 18.33 -0.40 -2.88
C ALA A 351 18.60 -0.93 -1.46
N TRP A 352 17.97 -0.31 -0.45
CA TRP A 352 18.06 -0.76 0.93
C TRP A 352 17.47 -2.16 1.10
N ASN A 353 16.25 -2.43 0.62
CA ASN A 353 15.62 -3.76 0.69
C ASN A 353 16.48 -4.83 0.01
N LYS A 354 16.98 -4.57 -1.20
CA LYS A 354 17.87 -5.49 -1.90
C LYS A 354 19.16 -5.75 -1.12
N SER A 355 19.70 -4.74 -0.43
CA SER A 355 20.90 -4.91 0.40
C SER A 355 20.66 -5.82 1.60
N GLN A 356 19.43 -5.84 2.12
CA GLN A 356 19.04 -6.75 3.20
C GLN A 356 18.96 -8.20 2.76
N LEU A 357 18.65 -8.46 1.47
CA LEU A 357 18.62 -9.80 0.88
C LEU A 357 20.03 -10.29 0.49
N TYR A 358 20.80 -9.44 -0.18
CA TYR A 358 22.12 -9.75 -0.71
C TYR A 358 23.25 -9.21 0.18
N THR A 359 23.17 -9.55 1.47
CA THR A 359 24.10 -8.98 2.45
C THR A 359 25.56 -9.40 2.16
N GLY A 360 26.44 -8.43 1.96
CA GLY A 360 27.87 -8.66 1.70
C GLY A 360 28.29 -8.55 0.23
N SER A 361 27.36 -8.33 -0.71
CA SER A 361 27.71 -7.92 -2.07
C SER A 361 28.12 -6.44 -2.09
N SER A 362 29.22 -6.11 -2.77
CA SER A 362 29.84 -4.77 -2.73
C SER A 362 29.23 -3.72 -3.68
N ASN A 363 28.23 -4.08 -4.47
CA ASN A 363 27.57 -3.19 -5.43
C ASN A 363 26.06 -3.46 -5.49
N ILE A 364 25.35 -3.15 -4.40
CA ILE A 364 23.90 -3.26 -4.36
C ILE A 364 23.30 -2.04 -5.03
N VAL A 365 22.70 -2.25 -6.20
CA VAL A 365 21.87 -1.28 -6.91
C VAL A 365 20.45 -1.83 -6.92
N GLY A 366 19.48 -1.01 -6.52
CA GLY A 366 18.04 -1.33 -6.59
C GLY A 366 17.56 -1.55 -8.04
N PHE A 367 16.25 -1.56 -8.24
CA PHE A 367 15.72 -1.50 -9.60
C PHE A 367 16.12 -0.15 -10.22
N LYS A 368 16.61 -0.22 -11.47
CA LYS A 368 16.85 0.96 -12.29
C LYS A 368 15.57 1.23 -13.06
N ILE A 369 15.03 2.43 -12.86
CA ILE A 369 13.75 2.89 -13.39
C ILE A 369 14.00 4.17 -14.18
N ASP A 370 13.41 4.26 -15.38
CA ASP A 370 13.61 5.38 -16.29
C ASP A 370 12.96 6.67 -15.82
N ILE A 371 11.79 6.60 -15.20
CA ILE A 371 11.08 7.76 -14.66
C ILE A 371 10.49 7.42 -13.29
N ARG A 372 10.71 8.33 -12.32
CA ARG A 372 10.14 8.25 -10.98
C ARG A 372 9.38 9.53 -10.65
N PHE A 373 8.17 9.38 -10.13
CA PHE A 373 7.38 10.47 -9.55
C PHE A 373 7.47 10.35 -8.03
N LEU A 374 7.96 11.40 -7.38
CA LEU A 374 8.26 11.36 -5.95
C LEU A 374 7.91 12.66 -5.25
N VAL A 375 7.63 12.57 -3.95
CA VAL A 375 7.54 13.71 -3.05
C VAL A 375 8.82 13.80 -2.22
N LYS A 376 9.36 15.02 -2.08
CA LYS A 376 10.54 15.27 -1.25
C LYS A 376 10.11 15.77 0.13
N HIS A 377 10.50 15.08 1.19
CA HIS A 377 10.27 15.50 2.57
C HIS A 377 11.58 15.40 3.38
N SER A 378 12.05 16.51 3.96
CA SER A 378 13.23 16.54 4.85
C SER A 378 14.50 15.86 4.29
N ASN A 379 14.72 15.96 2.97
CA ASN A 379 15.78 15.31 2.18
C ASN A 379 15.60 13.83 1.84
N ILE A 380 14.46 13.25 2.19
CA ILE A 380 14.08 11.91 1.77
C ILE A 380 13.19 12.03 0.54
N ASP A 381 13.50 11.25 -0.48
CA ASP A 381 12.67 11.08 -1.65
C ASP A 381 11.74 9.89 -1.41
N ILE A 382 10.43 10.13 -1.51
CA ILE A 382 9.39 9.11 -1.32
C ILE A 382 8.69 8.94 -2.66
N ASP A 383 8.94 7.80 -3.29
CA ASP A 383 8.34 7.43 -4.56
C ASP A 383 6.83 7.22 -4.44
N LEU A 384 6.11 7.60 -5.50
CA LEU A 384 4.65 7.47 -5.64
C LEU A 384 4.29 6.64 -6.89
N CYS A 385 5.08 6.81 -7.96
CA CYS A 385 4.92 6.08 -9.21
C CYS A 385 6.31 5.80 -9.82
N ALA A 386 6.44 4.62 -10.40
CA ALA A 386 7.57 4.22 -11.25
C ALA A 386 7.09 4.12 -12.71
N ALA A 387 8.00 4.28 -13.65
CA ALA A 387 7.68 4.22 -15.06
C ALA A 387 8.87 3.77 -15.90
N GLU A 388 8.59 2.91 -16.88
CA GLU A 388 9.57 2.30 -17.79
C GLU A 388 9.22 2.64 -19.23
N LEU A 389 10.25 2.85 -20.06
CA LEU A 389 10.07 3.07 -21.49
C LEU A 389 10.61 1.89 -22.28
N ALA A 390 9.79 1.46 -23.22
CA ALA A 390 10.19 0.61 -24.33
C ALA A 390 10.06 1.38 -25.65
N ARG A 391 10.86 0.99 -26.64
CA ARG A 391 10.81 1.60 -27.98
C ARG A 391 9.45 1.38 -28.66
N ASN A 392 8.87 0.20 -28.48
CA ASN A 392 7.56 -0.19 -29.00
C ASN A 392 6.92 -1.26 -28.10
N ASP A 393 5.68 -1.58 -28.40
CA ASP A 393 4.82 -2.55 -27.71
C ASP A 393 5.11 -4.02 -28.06
N GLY A 394 5.86 -4.27 -29.14
CA GLY A 394 6.21 -5.61 -29.62
C GLY A 394 7.50 -6.20 -29.05
N ASP A 395 8.26 -5.44 -28.26
CA ASP A 395 9.53 -5.87 -27.71
C ASP A 395 9.33 -6.82 -26.51
N GLU A 396 10.00 -7.97 -26.48
CA GLU A 396 10.02 -8.86 -25.31
C GLU A 396 10.48 -8.13 -24.05
N LYS A 397 11.32 -7.09 -24.22
CA LYS A 397 11.73 -6.16 -23.17
C LYS A 397 10.54 -5.57 -22.41
N ILE A 398 9.40 -5.31 -23.07
CA ILE A 398 8.22 -4.73 -22.38
C ILE A 398 7.70 -5.64 -21.27
N ILE A 399 7.77 -6.97 -21.47
CA ILE A 399 7.29 -7.96 -20.51
C ILE A 399 8.25 -8.04 -19.32
N ASP A 400 9.56 -8.05 -19.60
CA ASP A 400 10.59 -8.09 -18.55
C ASP A 400 10.58 -6.81 -17.70
N ASP A 401 10.44 -5.66 -18.36
CA ASP A 401 10.35 -4.36 -17.70
C ASP A 401 9.04 -4.19 -16.95
N GLU A 402 7.91 -4.69 -17.44
CA GLU A 402 6.64 -4.69 -16.71
C GLU A 402 6.74 -5.51 -15.41
N GLY A 403 7.37 -6.69 -15.45
CA GLY A 403 7.65 -7.48 -14.25
C GLY A 403 8.51 -6.73 -13.24
N LYS A 404 9.59 -6.07 -13.72
CA LYS A 404 10.47 -5.21 -12.91
C LYS A 404 9.70 -4.03 -12.31
N LEU A 405 8.85 -3.39 -13.11
CA LEU A 405 8.05 -2.23 -12.75
C LEU A 405 7.00 -2.58 -11.68
N ASN A 406 6.34 -3.74 -11.79
CA ASN A 406 5.42 -4.26 -10.78
C ASN A 406 6.10 -4.45 -9.41
N ARG A 407 7.35 -4.94 -9.40
CA ARG A 407 8.11 -5.11 -8.16
C ARG A 407 8.60 -3.79 -7.56
N GLU A 408 8.97 -2.82 -8.38
CA GLU A 408 9.27 -1.47 -7.88
C GLU A 408 8.01 -0.82 -7.29
N ALA A 409 6.86 -0.93 -7.95
CA ALA A 409 5.62 -0.38 -7.43
C ALA A 409 5.17 -1.06 -6.14
N LYS A 410 5.46 -2.35 -5.97
CA LYS A 410 5.29 -3.05 -4.70
C LYS A 410 6.15 -2.41 -3.60
N ASP A 411 7.42 -2.15 -3.87
CA ASP A 411 8.33 -1.51 -2.90
C ASP A 411 7.86 -0.07 -2.58
N ILE A 412 7.34 0.66 -3.57
CA ILE A 412 6.68 1.96 -3.37
C ILE A 412 5.51 1.81 -2.39
N LEU A 413 4.60 0.88 -2.65
CA LEU A 413 3.44 0.62 -1.81
C LEU A 413 3.82 0.21 -0.39
N ASP A 414 4.82 -0.67 -0.22
CA ASP A 414 5.31 -1.09 1.10
C ASP A 414 5.82 0.11 1.89
N ASN A 415 6.57 1.00 1.24
CA ASN A 415 7.02 2.24 1.87
C ASN A 415 5.83 3.14 2.25
N LEU A 416 4.84 3.31 1.38
CA LEU A 416 3.63 4.10 1.65
C LEU A 416 2.81 3.53 2.82
N VAL A 417 2.60 2.21 2.90
CA VAL A 417 1.92 1.54 4.03
C VAL A 417 2.65 1.80 5.35
N THR A 418 3.98 1.93 5.34
CA THR A 418 4.74 2.26 6.56
C THR A 418 4.66 3.74 6.97
N ILE A 419 4.24 4.61 6.06
CA ILE A 419 4.16 6.05 6.27
C ILE A 419 2.74 6.46 6.64
N ILE A 420 1.76 6.05 5.82
CA ILE A 420 0.36 6.47 5.86
C ILE A 420 -0.39 5.71 6.96
N PRO A 421 -1.15 6.39 7.84
CA PRO A 421 -1.88 5.73 8.93
C PRO A 421 -3.07 4.93 8.41
N GLN A 422 -3.55 3.99 9.23
CA GLN A 422 -4.68 3.13 8.87
C GLN A 422 -5.93 3.91 8.44
N SER A 423 -6.21 5.04 9.09
CA SER A 423 -7.37 5.89 8.79
C SER A 423 -7.36 6.48 7.37
N LYS A 424 -6.19 6.50 6.72
CA LYS A 424 -5.99 6.98 5.34
C LYS A 424 -5.48 5.88 4.41
N SER A 425 -5.64 4.61 4.82
CA SER A 425 -5.14 3.43 4.12
C SER A 425 -5.63 3.27 2.68
N THR A 426 -6.79 3.85 2.34
CA THR A 426 -7.43 3.79 1.02
C THR A 426 -6.65 4.50 -0.07
N VAL A 427 -5.77 5.44 0.28
CA VAL A 427 -4.89 6.11 -0.69
C VAL A 427 -3.55 5.39 -0.89
N SER A 428 -3.23 4.37 -0.08
CA SER A 428 -1.97 3.64 -0.18
C SER A 428 -1.98 2.68 -1.38
N SER A 429 -1.53 3.16 -2.52
CA SER A 429 -1.33 2.39 -3.76
C SER A 429 -0.02 2.79 -4.41
N GLY A 430 0.73 1.83 -4.96
CA GLY A 430 1.87 2.13 -5.84
C GLY A 430 1.37 2.25 -7.28
N TRP A 431 1.84 3.23 -8.04
CA TRP A 431 1.45 3.40 -9.45
C TRP A 431 2.56 3.02 -10.41
N THR A 432 2.18 2.52 -11.57
CA THR A 432 3.07 2.17 -12.66
C THR A 432 2.63 2.79 -13.97
N PHE A 433 3.61 3.21 -14.77
CA PHE A 433 3.41 3.76 -16.11
C PHE A 433 4.34 3.01 -17.07
N GLN A 434 3.79 2.07 -17.86
CA GLN A 434 4.54 1.40 -18.92
C GLN A 434 4.34 2.17 -20.22
N ILE A 435 5.42 2.63 -20.83
CA ILE A 435 5.39 3.41 -22.05
C ILE A 435 5.95 2.57 -23.20
N GLY A 436 5.22 2.49 -24.31
CA GLY A 436 5.65 1.83 -25.54
C GLY A 436 5.56 2.80 -26.71
N GLY A 437 6.65 3.53 -26.98
CA GLY A 437 6.64 4.60 -27.98
C GLY A 437 5.64 5.72 -27.66
N SER A 438 4.56 5.83 -28.43
CA SER A 438 3.45 6.79 -28.24
C SER A 438 2.25 6.23 -27.45
N SER A 439 2.29 4.94 -27.10
CA SER A 439 1.29 4.30 -26.27
C SER A 439 1.72 4.26 -24.80
N CYS A 440 0.71 4.16 -23.93
CA CYS A 440 0.91 4.03 -22.50
C CYS A 440 -0.12 3.09 -21.89
N PHE A 441 0.36 2.30 -20.93
CA PHE A 441 -0.43 1.51 -20.03
C PHE A 441 -0.19 1.96 -18.58
N VAL A 442 -1.27 2.27 -17.86
CA VAL A 442 -1.22 2.71 -16.47
C VAL A 442 -1.90 1.69 -15.59
N SER A 443 -1.22 1.27 -14.54
CA SER A 443 -1.75 0.36 -13.53
C SER A 443 -1.40 0.82 -12.12
N SER A 444 -2.07 0.22 -11.15
CA SER A 444 -1.85 0.45 -9.73
C SER A 444 -1.68 -0.87 -9.02
N ILE A 445 -0.79 -0.95 -8.03
CA ILE A 445 -0.64 -2.10 -7.16
C ILE A 445 -1.20 -1.81 -5.77
N HIS A 446 -1.89 -2.80 -5.21
CA HIS A 446 -2.59 -2.73 -3.92
C HIS A 446 -2.20 -3.92 -3.03
N LEU A 447 -2.11 -3.69 -1.71
CA LEU A 447 -1.90 -4.74 -0.72
C LEU A 447 -3.30 -5.17 -0.24
N ASP A 448 -3.87 -6.13 -0.96
CA ASP A 448 -5.28 -6.51 -0.86
C ASP A 448 -5.56 -7.40 0.36
N ALA A 449 -4.70 -8.38 0.59
CA ALA A 449 -4.80 -9.33 1.68
C ALA A 449 -3.42 -9.66 2.24
N ASN A 450 -3.37 -10.45 3.31
CA ASN A 450 -2.13 -10.76 4.02
C ASN A 450 -1.11 -11.45 3.10
N GLY A 451 -0.12 -10.70 2.64
CA GLY A 451 0.90 -11.17 1.71
C GLY A 451 0.41 -11.40 0.28
N LEU A 452 -0.70 -10.79 -0.14
CA LEU A 452 -1.18 -10.78 -1.52
C LEU A 452 -1.24 -9.35 -2.06
N TYR A 453 -0.41 -9.09 -3.06
CA TYR A 453 -0.40 -7.83 -3.80
C TYR A 453 -1.10 -8.03 -5.13
N VAL A 454 -1.89 -7.04 -5.56
CA VAL A 454 -2.65 -7.13 -6.81
C VAL A 454 -2.35 -5.92 -7.68
N VAL A 455 -1.84 -6.17 -8.89
CA VAL A 455 -1.67 -5.14 -9.93
C VAL A 455 -2.95 -5.09 -10.75
N VAL A 456 -3.57 -3.91 -10.81
CA VAL A 456 -4.87 -3.67 -11.45
C VAL A 456 -4.69 -2.68 -12.60
N PRO A 457 -5.20 -2.98 -13.81
CA PRO A 457 -5.19 -2.04 -14.92
C PRO A 457 -6.09 -0.84 -14.60
N GLN A 458 -5.60 0.37 -14.78
CA GLN A 458 -6.40 1.58 -14.57
C GLN A 458 -6.88 2.15 -15.90
N TYR A 459 -5.96 2.41 -16.82
CA TYR A 459 -6.31 2.83 -18.17
C TYR A 459 -5.12 2.68 -19.11
N GLN A 460 -5.43 2.59 -20.40
CA GLN A 460 -4.47 2.62 -21.48
C GLN A 460 -4.89 3.64 -22.54
N PHE A 461 -3.92 4.17 -23.26
CA PHE A 461 -4.18 5.07 -24.38
C PHE A 461 -3.00 5.11 -25.36
N VAL A 462 -3.30 5.53 -26.58
CA VAL A 462 -2.33 5.83 -27.62
C VAL A 462 -2.50 7.30 -27.98
N LEU A 463 -1.40 8.06 -28.06
CA LEU A 463 -1.46 9.46 -28.45
C LEU A 463 -1.94 9.59 -29.92
N PRO A 464 -2.81 10.57 -30.25
CA PRO A 464 -3.27 10.79 -31.61
C PRO A 464 -2.10 10.99 -32.56
N ALA A 465 -1.99 10.18 -33.61
CA ALA A 465 -0.88 10.24 -34.55
C ALA A 465 -1.23 10.99 -35.84
N SER A 466 -2.51 11.39 -35.99
CA SER A 466 -3.04 12.05 -37.19
C SER A 466 -4.11 13.08 -36.86
N LEU A 467 -4.40 13.98 -37.80
CA LEU A 467 -5.45 15.01 -37.64
C LEU A 467 -6.84 14.40 -37.40
N SER A 468 -7.12 13.22 -37.96
CA SER A 468 -8.38 12.50 -37.77
C SER A 468 -8.55 11.92 -36.37
N GLU A 469 -7.46 11.71 -35.64
CA GLU A 469 -7.47 11.12 -34.30
C GLU A 469 -7.54 12.16 -33.17
N LEU A 470 -7.40 13.46 -33.49
CA LEU A 470 -7.40 14.52 -32.48
C LEU A 470 -8.69 14.56 -31.63
N ASP A 471 -9.81 14.08 -32.16
CA ASP A 471 -11.07 13.97 -31.40
C ASP A 471 -10.99 12.97 -30.22
N LEU A 472 -10.00 12.07 -30.20
CA LEU A 472 -9.78 11.09 -29.12
C LEU A 472 -9.03 11.71 -27.93
N PHE A 473 -8.33 12.83 -28.14
CA PHE A 473 -7.47 13.43 -27.12
C PHE A 473 -8.16 13.84 -25.81
N PRO A 474 -9.44 14.26 -25.79
CA PRO A 474 -10.14 14.54 -24.52
C PRO A 474 -10.19 13.36 -23.55
N ASP A 475 -10.34 12.13 -24.03
CA ASP A 475 -10.31 10.93 -23.19
C ASP A 475 -8.92 10.73 -22.57
N ILE A 476 -7.87 10.98 -23.35
CA ILE A 476 -6.48 10.93 -22.89
C ILE A 476 -6.22 12.00 -21.82
N LEU A 477 -6.73 13.22 -22.02
CA LEU A 477 -6.64 14.28 -21.01
C LEU A 477 -7.34 13.89 -19.70
N ALA A 478 -8.51 13.26 -19.76
CA ALA A 478 -9.21 12.76 -18.58
C ALA A 478 -8.35 11.74 -17.81
N LYS A 479 -7.74 10.80 -18.52
CA LYS A 479 -6.82 9.80 -17.95
C LYS A 479 -5.57 10.44 -17.32
N LEU A 480 -4.93 11.40 -18.01
CA LEU A 480 -3.77 12.14 -17.47
C LEU A 480 -4.13 12.98 -16.24
N LEU A 481 -5.32 13.59 -16.22
CA LEU A 481 -5.83 14.32 -15.05
C LEU A 481 -6.09 13.40 -13.88
N THR A 482 -6.69 12.23 -14.13
CA THR A 482 -6.94 11.19 -13.14
C THR A 482 -5.64 10.70 -12.51
N PHE A 483 -4.62 10.46 -13.33
CA PHE A 483 -3.27 10.16 -12.86
C PHE A 483 -2.73 11.26 -11.96
N ARG A 484 -2.77 12.51 -12.44
CA ARG A 484 -2.28 13.67 -11.70
C ARG A 484 -2.95 13.78 -10.33
N GLN A 485 -4.27 13.71 -10.28
CA GLN A 485 -5.02 13.82 -9.02
C GLN A 485 -4.66 12.71 -8.05
N SER A 486 -4.55 11.46 -8.53
CA SER A 486 -4.17 10.32 -7.68
C SER A 486 -2.80 10.55 -7.04
N MET A 487 -1.82 11.02 -7.82
CA MET A 487 -0.49 11.34 -7.30
C MET A 487 -0.53 12.46 -6.26
N TYR A 488 -1.29 13.53 -6.49
CA TYR A 488 -1.43 14.62 -5.52
C TYR A 488 -2.13 14.18 -4.24
N SER A 489 -3.17 13.36 -4.34
CA SER A 489 -3.86 12.80 -3.17
C SER A 489 -2.91 11.97 -2.29
N ILE A 490 -2.06 11.14 -2.88
CA ILE A 490 -1.05 10.37 -2.12
C ILE A 490 -0.01 11.32 -1.51
N ALA A 491 0.52 12.26 -2.32
CA ALA A 491 1.55 13.20 -1.87
C ALA A 491 1.07 14.06 -0.69
N ASP A 492 -0.18 14.51 -0.71
CA ASP A 492 -0.79 15.32 0.34
C ASP A 492 -0.88 14.53 1.65
N VAL A 493 -1.37 13.29 1.60
CA VAL A 493 -1.46 12.42 2.78
C VAL A 493 -0.08 12.09 3.35
N VAL A 494 0.91 11.81 2.49
CA VAL A 494 2.30 11.58 2.92
C VAL A 494 2.87 12.80 3.61
N GLN A 495 2.72 13.99 3.04
CA GLN A 495 3.24 15.22 3.63
C GLN A 495 2.53 15.56 4.94
N GLU A 496 1.21 15.46 5.00
CA GLU A 496 0.42 15.72 6.20
C GLU A 496 0.88 14.81 7.35
N THR A 497 0.98 13.51 7.09
CA THR A 497 1.38 12.51 8.08
C THR A 497 2.81 12.76 8.58
N LEU A 498 3.74 13.05 7.68
CA LEU A 498 5.13 13.31 8.07
C LEU A 498 5.27 14.65 8.82
N ASN A 499 4.50 15.67 8.47
CA ASN A 499 4.49 16.95 9.19
C ASN A 499 3.86 16.84 10.58
N GLN A 500 2.80 16.04 10.75
CA GLN A 500 2.15 15.81 12.05
C GLN A 500 3.09 15.16 13.07
N LYS A 501 3.98 14.26 12.61
CA LYS A 501 5.03 13.66 13.46
C LYS A 501 6.02 14.67 14.05
N HIS A 502 6.00 15.92 13.57
CA HIS A 502 6.84 17.02 14.06
C HIS A 502 6.04 18.11 14.80
N SER A 503 4.78 17.89 15.16
CA SER A 503 3.95 18.90 15.82
C SER A 503 4.52 19.33 17.18
N VAL A 504 4.29 20.60 17.54
CA VAL A 504 4.69 21.21 18.81
C VAL A 504 4.12 20.44 20.00
N GLY A 505 2.93 19.83 19.87
CA GLY A 505 2.34 18.99 20.92
C GLY A 505 3.28 17.83 21.30
N THR A 506 3.87 17.15 20.31
CA THR A 506 4.85 16.09 20.53
C THR A 506 6.14 16.63 21.15
N ALA A 507 6.59 17.82 20.73
CA ALA A 507 7.77 18.48 21.31
C ALA A 507 7.54 18.93 22.76
N LEU A 508 6.31 19.25 23.14
CA LEU A 508 5.89 19.62 24.50
C LEU A 508 5.48 18.41 25.35
N GLY A 509 5.77 17.18 24.91
CA GLY A 509 5.48 15.96 25.67
C GLY A 509 3.99 15.63 25.79
N ARG A 510 3.10 16.32 25.07
CA ARG A 510 1.69 15.92 24.99
C ARG A 510 1.64 14.61 24.22
N ALA A 511 0.88 13.63 24.74
CA ALA A 511 0.59 12.43 23.98
C ALA A 511 -0.06 12.87 22.68
N GLY A 512 0.66 12.73 21.56
CA GLY A 512 0.04 12.83 20.25
C GLY A 512 -1.11 11.82 20.22
N THR A 513 -2.20 12.17 19.56
CA THR A 513 -3.17 11.16 19.13
C THR A 513 -2.36 10.06 18.47
N ASN A 514 -2.28 8.89 19.12
CA ASN A 514 -1.53 7.76 18.59
C ASN A 514 -2.22 7.39 17.28
N GLU A 515 -1.73 7.91 16.15
CA GLU A 515 -2.21 7.47 14.86
C GLU A 515 -1.89 5.98 14.78
N GLU A 516 -2.94 5.17 14.73
CA GLU A 516 -2.81 3.72 14.75
C GLU A 516 -1.97 3.30 13.52
N ILE A 517 -0.88 2.61 13.84
CA ILE A 517 0.01 2.02 12.85
C ILE A 517 -0.84 1.14 11.93
N ASP A 518 -0.67 1.30 10.61
CA ASP A 518 -1.42 0.50 9.65
C ASP A 518 -1.17 -1.00 9.90
N PRO A 519 -2.20 -1.80 10.25
CA PRO A 519 -2.04 -3.21 10.53
C PRO A 519 -1.53 -3.98 9.31
N ARG A 520 -1.72 -3.45 8.09
CA ARG A 520 -1.19 -4.04 6.86
C ARG A 520 0.33 -4.08 6.80
N ILE A 521 1.05 -3.40 7.70
CA ILE A 521 2.50 -3.56 7.82
C ILE A 521 2.90 -5.02 8.08
N CYS A 522 2.08 -5.80 8.79
CA CYS A 522 2.35 -7.24 8.98
C CYS A 522 2.01 -8.09 7.75
N TRP A 523 1.29 -7.53 6.78
CA TRP A 523 0.95 -8.18 5.51
C TRP A 523 2.09 -8.06 4.48
N ILE A 524 3.07 -7.18 4.73
CA ILE A 524 4.18 -6.97 3.82
C ILE A 524 5.01 -8.24 3.65
N ARG A 525 5.40 -8.53 2.41
CA ARG A 525 6.31 -9.64 2.05
C ARG A 525 7.56 -9.08 1.39
N ASP A 526 8.67 -9.80 1.51
CA ASP A 526 9.91 -9.44 0.80
C ASP A 526 9.69 -9.48 -0.72
N SER A 527 10.27 -8.53 -1.44
CA SER A 527 10.33 -8.54 -2.91
C SER A 527 11.47 -9.45 -3.41
N TYR A 528 11.26 -10.13 -4.53
CA TYR A 528 12.34 -10.77 -5.27
C TYR A 528 13.16 -9.74 -6.04
N TYR A 529 14.48 -9.75 -5.86
CA TYR A 529 15.40 -8.90 -6.59
C TYR A 529 16.30 -9.73 -7.49
N THR A 530 16.57 -9.23 -8.71
CA THR A 530 17.60 -9.81 -9.57
C THR A 530 18.95 -9.74 -8.85
N PRO A 531 19.69 -10.86 -8.74
CA PRO A 531 20.94 -10.90 -7.98
C PRO A 531 21.97 -9.91 -8.54
N PRO A 532 22.84 -9.34 -7.69
CA PRO A 532 24.03 -8.65 -8.15
C PRO A 532 24.89 -9.55 -9.04
N ARG A 533 25.71 -8.93 -9.90
CA ARG A 533 26.65 -9.67 -10.77
C ARG A 533 27.48 -10.66 -9.94
N ASN A 534 27.64 -11.88 -10.46
CA ASN A 534 28.38 -12.97 -9.83
C ASN A 534 27.82 -13.46 -8.47
N THR A 535 26.56 -13.15 -8.17
CA THR A 535 25.87 -13.66 -6.96
C THR A 535 24.76 -14.63 -7.38
N ALA A 536 24.59 -15.72 -6.63
CA ALA A 536 23.48 -16.64 -6.86
C ALA A 536 22.14 -15.97 -6.53
N PRO A 537 21.05 -16.25 -7.25
CA PRO A 537 19.73 -15.75 -6.90
C PRO A 537 19.30 -16.27 -5.52
N ILE A 538 18.63 -15.42 -4.73
CA ILE A 538 18.17 -15.75 -3.38
C ILE A 538 16.65 -15.61 -3.37
N MET A 539 15.96 -16.63 -2.86
CA MET A 539 14.52 -16.58 -2.66
C MET A 539 14.19 -15.61 -1.50
N PRO A 540 13.15 -14.79 -1.61
CA PRO A 540 12.73 -13.89 -0.53
C PRO A 540 12.45 -14.66 0.76
N THR A 541 12.76 -14.05 1.91
CA THR A 541 12.52 -14.71 3.20
C THR A 541 11.04 -14.65 3.55
N CYS A 542 10.51 -15.69 4.18
CA CYS A 542 9.10 -15.77 4.55
C CYS A 542 8.14 -15.55 3.37
N ILE A 543 8.43 -16.20 2.23
CA ILE A 543 7.60 -16.10 1.02
C ILE A 543 6.13 -16.42 1.29
N PHE A 544 5.87 -17.41 2.15
CA PHE A 544 4.57 -17.67 2.72
C PHE A 544 4.45 -16.92 4.05
N GLY A 545 3.38 -16.15 4.20
CA GLY A 545 3.01 -15.58 5.48
C GLY A 545 2.86 -16.61 6.56
N VAL A 546 2.89 -16.15 7.81
CA VAL A 546 2.26 -16.94 8.86
C VAL A 546 0.79 -16.61 8.86
N ALA A 547 -0.05 -17.63 9.05
CA ALA A 547 -1.45 -17.45 9.38
C ALA A 547 -1.54 -16.34 10.45
N PRO A 548 -2.40 -15.33 10.30
CA PRO A 548 -2.60 -14.40 11.39
C PRO A 548 -2.96 -15.20 12.65
N PRO A 549 -2.51 -14.79 13.84
CA PRO A 549 -2.96 -15.41 15.07
C PRO A 549 -4.49 -15.46 15.06
N PRO A 550 -5.12 -16.53 15.60
CA PRO A 550 -6.56 -16.69 15.60
C PRO A 550 -7.28 -15.38 15.96
N SER A 551 -8.39 -15.07 15.28
CA SER A 551 -9.15 -13.82 15.50
C SER A 551 -9.42 -13.59 16.99
N SER A 552 -9.66 -14.67 17.75
CA SER A 552 -9.81 -14.65 19.21
C SER A 552 -8.64 -14.01 19.98
N ILE A 553 -7.40 -14.11 19.50
CA ILE A 553 -6.20 -13.49 20.08
C ILE A 553 -6.09 -12.03 19.65
N LEU A 554 -6.32 -11.74 18.36
CA LEU A 554 -6.29 -10.37 17.84
C LEU A 554 -7.41 -9.54 18.47
N ASP A 555 -8.61 -10.08 18.52
CA ASP A 555 -9.77 -9.52 19.21
C ASP A 555 -9.48 -9.37 20.71
N ARG A 556 -8.81 -10.33 21.37
CA ARG A 556 -8.37 -10.17 22.76
C ARG A 556 -7.33 -9.07 22.94
N LEU A 557 -6.36 -8.96 22.05
CA LEU A 557 -5.31 -7.93 22.14
C LEU A 557 -5.89 -6.54 21.87
N LEU A 558 -6.80 -6.43 20.92
CA LEU A 558 -7.53 -5.21 20.61
C LEU A 558 -8.54 -4.87 21.71
N SER A 559 -9.25 -5.85 22.26
CA SER A 559 -10.21 -5.67 23.36
C SER A 559 -9.53 -5.33 24.67
N VAL A 560 -8.37 -5.90 24.98
CA VAL A 560 -7.55 -5.51 26.14
C VAL A 560 -7.12 -4.06 26.00
N SER A 561 -6.69 -3.63 24.80
CA SER A 561 -6.36 -2.22 24.56
C SER A 561 -7.58 -1.28 24.65
N TYR A 562 -8.78 -1.78 24.34
CA TYR A 562 -10.02 -1.02 24.40
C TYR A 562 -10.56 -0.93 25.83
N GLU A 563 -10.57 -2.02 26.59
CA GLU A 563 -10.98 -2.03 28.01
C GLU A 563 -9.98 -1.26 28.90
N GLU A 564 -8.67 -1.33 28.62
CA GLU A 564 -7.67 -0.52 29.31
C GLU A 564 -7.77 0.97 28.94
N ARG A 565 -8.11 1.31 27.69
CA ARG A 565 -8.45 2.70 27.28
C ARG A 565 -9.72 3.18 27.98
N LYS A 566 -10.75 2.34 28.07
CA LYS A 566 -12.02 2.65 28.75
C LYS A 566 -11.88 2.78 30.27
N ALA A 567 -10.93 2.05 30.87
CA ALA A 567 -10.59 2.17 32.30
C ALA A 567 -9.79 3.45 32.62
N ASN A 568 -9.06 4.00 31.65
CA ASN A 568 -8.19 5.16 31.83
C ASN A 568 -8.79 6.49 31.30
N ASP A 569 -9.85 6.48 30.49
CA ASP A 569 -10.58 7.70 30.14
C ASP A 569 -11.45 8.15 31.32
N SER A 570 -10.83 8.90 32.23
CA SER A 570 -11.46 9.43 33.45
C SER A 570 -12.66 10.34 33.20
N THR A 571 -12.90 10.73 31.94
CA THR A 571 -13.92 11.71 31.54
C THR A 571 -15.35 11.19 31.70
N TYR A 572 -15.58 9.87 31.60
CA TYR A 572 -16.92 9.26 31.67
C TYR A 572 -17.09 8.28 32.84
N LYS A 573 -16.17 8.31 33.81
CA LYS A 573 -16.19 7.44 34.99
C LYS A 573 -17.43 7.72 35.83
N GLY A 574 -18.42 6.82 35.77
CA GLY A 574 -19.70 6.94 36.48
C GLY A 574 -20.92 7.23 35.59
N CYS A 575 -20.73 7.41 34.28
CA CYS A 575 -21.86 7.51 33.34
C CYS A 575 -22.53 6.13 33.16
N LYS A 576 -23.87 6.10 33.19
CA LYS A 576 -24.64 4.91 32.85
C LYS A 576 -24.99 4.95 31.38
N PHE A 577 -24.44 4.01 30.62
CA PHE A 577 -24.81 3.81 29.23
C PHE A 577 -26.07 2.95 29.16
N ASP A 578 -26.95 3.27 28.21
CA ASP A 578 -28.09 2.43 27.89
C ASP A 578 -27.71 1.22 27.02
N GLU A 579 -28.71 0.41 26.67
CA GLU A 579 -28.55 -0.81 25.89
C GLU A 579 -28.02 -0.60 24.46
N ASN A 580 -28.14 0.62 23.92
CA ASN A 580 -27.61 0.99 22.60
C ASN A 580 -26.26 1.73 22.70
N GLY A 581 -25.69 1.79 23.90
CA GLY A 581 -24.40 2.38 24.16
C GLY A 581 -24.42 3.90 24.31
N TRP A 582 -25.57 4.56 24.41
CA TRP A 582 -25.66 6.01 24.57
C TRP A 582 -25.65 6.45 26.04
N THR A 583 -25.04 7.60 26.32
CA THR A 583 -25.14 8.32 27.61
C THR A 583 -25.25 9.83 27.35
N PHE A 584 -25.95 10.56 28.21
CA PHE A 584 -25.95 12.02 28.19
C PHE A 584 -24.92 12.55 29.19
N TYR A 585 -23.93 13.32 28.74
CA TYR A 585 -22.87 13.87 29.57
C TYR A 585 -22.47 15.26 29.09
N GLN A 586 -22.38 16.22 30.02
CA GLN A 586 -22.00 17.62 29.72
C GLN A 586 -22.73 18.24 28.53
N GLY A 587 -24.05 18.04 28.43
CA GLY A 587 -24.89 18.72 27.44
C GLY A 587 -24.90 18.09 26.03
N HIS A 588 -24.30 16.92 25.85
CA HIS A 588 -24.38 16.17 24.60
C HIS A 588 -24.57 14.67 24.87
N TRP A 589 -25.10 13.97 23.88
CA TRP A 589 -25.17 12.51 23.86
C TRP A 589 -23.89 11.95 23.26
N TYR A 590 -23.36 10.92 23.91
CA TYR A 590 -22.16 10.20 23.49
C TYR A 590 -22.46 8.71 23.35
N ASN A 591 -22.13 8.12 22.20
CA ASN A 591 -22.26 6.68 21.99
C ASN A 591 -20.92 5.98 22.25
N SER A 592 -20.88 5.05 23.20
CA SER A 592 -19.67 4.30 23.56
C SER A 592 -19.25 3.24 22.55
N ILE A 593 -20.12 2.87 21.60
CA ILE A 593 -19.86 1.86 20.57
C ILE A 593 -19.31 2.55 19.32
N THR A 594 -19.90 3.67 18.89
CA THR A 594 -19.51 4.39 17.66
C THR A 594 -18.59 5.60 17.92
N GLU A 595 -18.43 6.01 19.18
CA GLU A 595 -17.72 7.22 19.61
C GLU A 595 -18.33 8.55 19.11
N GLU A 596 -19.55 8.50 18.57
CA GLU A 596 -20.24 9.68 18.07
C GLU A 596 -20.74 10.60 19.19
N ARG A 597 -20.72 11.92 18.90
CA ARG A 597 -21.28 12.96 19.77
C ARG A 597 -22.37 13.71 19.03
N VAL A 598 -23.56 13.74 19.61
CA VAL A 598 -24.70 14.47 19.05
C VAL A 598 -25.30 15.39 20.11
N THR A 599 -25.71 16.59 19.69
CA THR A 599 -26.29 17.60 20.58
C THR A 599 -27.78 17.37 20.84
N SER A 600 -28.45 16.68 19.91
CA SER A 600 -29.84 16.23 20.03
C SER A 600 -29.90 14.79 20.56
N SER A 601 -31.04 14.42 21.18
CA SER A 601 -31.22 13.04 21.63
C SER A 601 -31.28 12.09 20.42
N PRO A 602 -30.54 10.98 20.44
CA PRO A 602 -30.60 9.96 19.39
C PRO A 602 -31.93 9.21 19.37
N TYR A 603 -32.81 9.47 20.34
CA TYR A 603 -34.11 8.82 20.50
C TYR A 603 -35.29 9.73 20.15
N ASN A 604 -35.04 11.00 19.83
CA ASN A 604 -36.10 11.93 19.43
C ASN A 604 -36.09 12.10 17.91
N ASP A 605 -37.06 11.46 17.25
CA ASP A 605 -37.51 11.88 15.93
C ASP A 605 -38.39 13.12 16.10
N SER A 606 -37.82 14.31 15.93
CA SER A 606 -38.62 15.53 15.78
C SER A 606 -38.35 16.19 14.44
N ASP A 607 -38.76 15.50 13.38
CA ASP A 607 -39.38 16.14 12.23
C ASP A 607 -40.77 16.64 12.67
N ASN A 608 -40.80 17.79 13.37
CA ASN A 608 -42.01 18.58 13.54
C ASN A 608 -41.64 20.03 13.21
N GLU A 609 -41.61 20.30 11.90
CA GLU A 609 -41.84 21.64 11.37
C GLU A 609 -43.23 22.11 11.82
N SER A 610 -43.28 23.15 12.65
CA SER A 610 -44.48 23.97 12.80
C SER A 610 -44.08 25.45 12.85
N GLU A 611 -44.39 26.12 11.74
CA GLU A 611 -44.87 27.50 11.64
C GLU A 611 -44.31 28.55 12.60
N PHE A 612 -43.56 29.52 12.07
CA PHE A 612 -43.73 30.91 12.48
C PHE A 612 -43.75 31.84 11.27
N ASN A 613 -44.93 32.42 11.07
CA ASN A 613 -45.26 33.43 10.09
C ASN A 613 -44.47 34.73 10.29
N ILE A 614 -44.25 35.38 9.16
CA ILE A 614 -43.82 36.76 8.97
C ILE A 614 -44.89 37.69 9.56
N ASP A 615 -44.46 38.71 10.32
CA ASP A 615 -45.27 39.92 10.48
C ASP A 615 -44.39 41.18 10.36
N GLU A 616 -44.72 41.98 9.35
CA GLU A 616 -44.16 43.31 9.08
C GLU A 616 -44.92 44.34 9.92
N SER A 617 -44.27 45.00 10.88
CA SER A 617 -44.59 46.40 11.25
C SER A 617 -43.70 46.91 12.39
N ASN A 618 -42.82 47.87 12.05
CA ASN A 618 -42.61 49.14 12.78
C ASN A 618 -41.24 49.72 12.43
N VAL A 619 -41.24 50.61 11.45
CA VAL A 619 -40.20 51.63 11.28
C VAL A 619 -40.86 52.96 11.63
N ASP A 620 -40.56 53.50 12.83
CA ASP A 620 -40.48 54.95 12.97
C ASP A 620 -39.65 55.37 14.20
N LYS A 621 -38.75 56.33 13.94
CA LYS A 621 -38.19 57.38 14.82
C LYS A 621 -37.49 56.99 16.13
N SER A 622 -36.17 57.27 16.17
CA SER A 622 -35.66 58.44 16.92
C SER A 622 -34.15 58.71 16.74
N LYS A 623 -33.84 59.99 16.42
CA LYS A 623 -32.67 60.82 16.82
C LYS A 623 -31.29 60.45 16.22
N SER A 624 -30.70 61.24 15.30
CA SER A 624 -30.02 62.56 15.50
C SER A 624 -29.08 62.53 16.72
N SER A 625 -27.82 62.96 16.71
CA SER A 625 -26.96 63.78 15.85
C SER A 625 -25.63 63.87 16.62
N ILE A 626 -24.48 64.11 15.96
CA ILE A 626 -23.35 64.98 16.38
C ILE A 626 -22.04 64.47 15.70
N ILE A 627 -21.60 65.11 14.60
CA ILE A 627 -20.62 66.22 14.42
C ILE A 627 -19.24 65.69 13.93
N ASP A 628 -18.95 66.10 12.69
CA ASP A 628 -17.69 66.59 12.09
C ASP A 628 -16.34 66.35 12.78
N SER A 629 -15.35 65.94 11.98
CA SER A 629 -14.49 66.91 11.28
C SER A 629 -13.36 66.22 10.51
N ALA A 630 -13.06 66.76 9.34
CA ALA A 630 -11.94 66.42 8.49
C ALA A 630 -10.87 67.52 8.60
N SER A 631 -9.59 67.14 8.63
CA SER A 631 -8.45 67.88 8.04
C SER A 631 -7.13 67.17 8.36
N ASP A 632 -6.59 66.40 7.41
CA ASP A 632 -5.30 66.62 6.71
C ASP A 632 -4.98 65.45 5.77
#